data_AF-A0A6P8KTR5-F1
#
_entry.id   AF-A0A6P8KTR5-F1
#
_cell.length_a   1.000
_cell.length_b   1.000
_cell.length_c   1.000
_cell.angle_alpha   90.00
_cell.angle_beta   90.00
_cell.angle_gamma   90.00
#
_symmetry.space_group_name_H-M   'P 1'
#
loop_
_entity.id
_entity.type
_entity.pdbx_description
1 polymer ?
#
loop_
_entity_poly.entity_id
_entity_poly.type
_entity_poly.pdbx_seq_one_letter_code
_entity_poly.pdbx_strand_id
1 'polypeptide(L)'
;MENAPPELMELWPSFLNCDGLPQPEKHELCMQIPQEVVVPGGSPSGPPTTGSPGVEDHPQTYRFWKSAPPASDLGGVLCPQNFSGSPFNPEECVPQCQRDAFHTSSQKKTSETLILGLSAVCFVLTLFALVTFWAEPTRFGYPERPVLFLCLCYNLFSVCYLERIVFHNQARMHDVELQGRLMRPGCLLTPPCLASYITTSYLSLCAASWWLIFALCFYLSSHKKWSSEALEKRSGLFHVLAWVPPLAPPIAALLLEKVRPSELTGMCYAPGFVELPALILLLLGLYFTLRASRSLLFLQLQLQPTLAHHRFGQIRKRFVLFSLLYFVPTTAGVVAALCERYADSVPSCSTPDDCLSPTPLSAWPALVRIFFQLVGGTLTGLWVWSRKTCESYRNRLGASGTPTSSLMNQSKAAAALPKKHLYTSGKSMLPTGGITPLYAAISFHNVPVYNPNQSRV
;
A
#
# COMPACT_ATOMS: atom_id res chain seq x y z
N MET A 1 -43.59 -30.03 -1.50
CA MET A 1 -42.35 -30.44 -2.21
C MET A 1 -42.73 -31.61 -3.11
N GLU A 2 -43.56 -31.34 -4.12
CA GLU A 2 -44.33 -32.40 -4.80
C GLU A 2 -43.71 -32.88 -6.12
N ASN A 3 -42.44 -32.58 -6.38
CA ASN A 3 -41.76 -33.00 -7.61
C ASN A 3 -40.26 -33.18 -7.41
N ALA A 4 -39.85 -34.09 -6.52
CA ALA A 4 -38.46 -34.54 -6.43
C ALA A 4 -38.38 -36.05 -6.72
N PRO A 5 -37.41 -36.52 -7.52
CA PRO A 5 -37.28 -37.92 -7.92
C PRO A 5 -36.96 -38.84 -6.72
N PRO A 6 -37.44 -40.11 -6.75
CA PRO A 6 -37.47 -40.99 -5.57
C PRO A 6 -36.09 -41.36 -5.01
N GLU A 7 -35.02 -41.29 -5.82
CA GLU A 7 -33.65 -41.56 -5.37
C GLU A 7 -33.11 -40.51 -4.38
N LEU A 8 -33.63 -39.28 -4.38
CA LEU A 8 -33.18 -38.23 -3.45
C LEU A 8 -33.85 -38.35 -2.06
N MET A 9 -34.90 -39.16 -1.93
CA MET A 9 -35.63 -39.34 -0.66
C MET A 9 -35.01 -40.39 0.27
N GLU A 10 -34.18 -41.32 -0.23
CA GLU A 10 -33.53 -42.33 0.61
C GLU A 10 -32.40 -41.78 1.51
N LEU A 11 -31.86 -40.60 1.20
CA LEU A 11 -30.87 -39.91 2.04
C LEU A 11 -31.49 -38.97 3.09
N TRP A 12 -32.82 -38.87 3.15
CA TRP A 12 -33.49 -37.98 4.07
C TRP A 12 -33.67 -38.61 5.47
N PRO A 13 -33.19 -37.97 6.55
CA PRO A 13 -33.35 -38.52 7.90
C PRO A 13 -34.83 -38.62 8.30
N SER A 14 -35.23 -39.77 8.85
CA SER A 14 -36.62 -40.07 9.21
C SER A 14 -37.23 -39.10 10.23
N PHE A 15 -36.41 -38.46 11.07
CA PHE A 15 -36.86 -37.46 12.05
C PHE A 15 -37.19 -36.08 11.43
N LEU A 16 -36.84 -35.86 10.16
CA LEU A 16 -37.20 -34.65 9.40
C LEU A 16 -38.31 -34.92 8.39
N ASN A 17 -39.04 -36.03 8.53
CA ASN A 17 -40.17 -36.30 7.66
C ASN A 17 -41.25 -35.21 7.84
N CYS A 18 -41.58 -34.53 6.74
CA CYS A 18 -42.46 -33.37 6.73
C CYS A 18 -43.88 -33.69 7.21
N ASP A 19 -44.31 -34.95 7.08
CA ASP A 19 -45.62 -35.42 7.57
C ASP A 19 -45.66 -35.56 9.10
N GLY A 20 -44.50 -35.65 9.75
CA GLY A 20 -44.37 -35.72 11.21
C GLY A 20 -44.23 -34.36 11.90
N LEU A 21 -44.12 -33.28 11.13
CA LEU A 21 -43.97 -31.92 11.65
C LEU A 21 -45.34 -31.24 11.79
N PRO A 22 -45.56 -30.47 12.87
CA PRO A 22 -46.83 -29.77 13.09
C PRO A 22 -47.09 -28.79 11.94
N GLN A 23 -48.17 -29.02 11.19
CA GLN A 23 -48.59 -28.13 10.11
C GLN A 23 -49.37 -26.93 10.69
N PRO A 24 -48.96 -25.69 10.40
CA PRO A 24 -49.63 -24.52 10.95
C PRO A 24 -50.93 -24.27 10.18
N GLU A 25 -52.09 -24.36 10.85
CA GLU A 25 -53.38 -23.98 10.23
C GLU A 25 -53.44 -22.50 9.82
N LYS A 26 -52.49 -21.66 10.26
CA LYS A 26 -52.47 -20.20 10.02
C LYS A 26 -51.09 -19.57 9.77
N HIS A 27 -50.11 -20.30 9.22
CA HIS A 27 -48.79 -19.76 8.84
C HIS A 27 -48.06 -18.95 9.95
N GLU A 28 -48.12 -19.38 11.22
CA GLU A 28 -47.28 -18.83 12.30
C GLU A 28 -46.10 -19.76 12.61
N LEU A 29 -44.99 -19.20 13.09
CA LEU A 29 -43.75 -19.92 13.40
C LEU A 29 -43.91 -20.85 14.62
N CYS A 30 -43.52 -22.12 14.47
CA CYS A 30 -43.68 -23.18 15.48
C CYS A 30 -42.70 -23.13 16.68
N MET A 31 -42.01 -22.00 16.92
CA MET A 31 -41.11 -21.84 18.07
C MET A 31 -41.45 -20.55 18.81
N GLN A 32 -42.07 -20.69 19.99
CA GLN A 32 -42.31 -19.59 20.92
C GLN A 32 -40.97 -19.15 21.54
N ILE A 33 -40.70 -17.84 21.50
CA ILE A 33 -39.56 -17.23 22.20
C ILE A 33 -39.90 -17.20 23.71
N PRO A 34 -39.03 -17.68 24.62
CA PRO A 34 -39.26 -17.55 26.05
C PRO A 34 -39.31 -16.06 26.44
N GLN A 35 -40.43 -15.59 26.98
CA GLN A 35 -40.50 -14.27 27.62
C GLN A 35 -39.81 -14.35 28.99
N GLU A 36 -38.91 -13.40 29.26
CA GLU A 36 -38.31 -13.24 30.59
C GLU A 36 -39.39 -12.95 31.64
N VAL A 37 -39.42 -13.77 32.69
CA VAL A 37 -40.32 -13.62 33.83
C VAL A 37 -39.81 -12.48 34.71
N VAL A 38 -40.39 -11.30 34.56
CA VAL A 38 -40.35 -10.27 35.61
C VAL A 38 -41.38 -10.68 36.66
N VAL A 39 -40.95 -10.95 37.89
CA VAL A 39 -41.84 -11.17 39.05
C VAL A 39 -42.33 -9.82 39.58
N PRO A 40 -43.65 -9.55 39.61
CA PRO A 40 -44.20 -8.44 40.36
C PRO A 40 -44.97 -8.96 41.59
N GLY A 41 -44.69 -8.39 42.75
CA GLY A 41 -45.52 -8.61 43.94
C GLY A 41 -46.92 -8.00 43.77
N GLY A 42 -47.94 -8.76 44.21
CA GLY A 42 -49.22 -8.24 44.72
C GLY A 42 -50.30 -7.83 43.71
N SER A 43 -51.34 -8.67 43.59
CA SER A 43 -52.66 -8.51 42.92
C SER A 43 -53.51 -7.30 43.43
N PRO A 44 -54.76 -7.03 42.96
CA PRO A 44 -55.57 -7.71 41.92
C PRO A 44 -56.36 -6.80 40.91
N SER A 45 -56.95 -7.47 39.90
CA SER A 45 -58.28 -7.23 39.25
C SER A 45 -58.37 -6.66 37.81
N GLY A 46 -59.11 -7.39 36.95
CA GLY A 46 -59.79 -6.88 35.74
C GLY A 46 -59.36 -7.48 34.38
N PRO A 47 -60.28 -8.08 33.57
CA PRO A 47 -59.96 -8.65 32.25
C PRO A 47 -60.54 -7.76 31.09
N PRO A 48 -60.58 -8.18 29.81
CA PRO A 48 -59.67 -7.70 28.74
C PRO A 48 -60.40 -7.11 27.52
N THR A 49 -59.76 -6.30 26.65
CA THR A 49 -60.23 -6.12 25.25
C THR A 49 -59.23 -5.43 24.32
N THR A 50 -58.80 -6.19 23.29
CA THR A 50 -58.80 -5.89 21.83
C THR A 50 -58.52 -4.47 21.30
N GLY A 51 -57.56 -4.38 20.37
CA GLY A 51 -57.51 -3.31 19.34
C GLY A 51 -56.16 -3.17 18.60
N SER A 52 -56.06 -3.71 17.39
CA SER A 52 -55.12 -3.27 16.33
C SER A 52 -55.77 -2.15 15.48
N PRO A 53 -55.17 -1.57 14.41
CA PRO A 53 -53.77 -1.36 14.02
C PRO A 53 -53.49 0.10 13.53
N GLY A 54 -52.25 0.42 13.16
CA GLY A 54 -51.86 1.59 12.35
C GLY A 54 -50.50 2.14 12.79
N VAL A 55 -49.54 2.55 11.96
CA VAL A 55 -49.47 2.87 10.53
C VAL A 55 -47.99 2.68 10.10
N GLU A 56 -47.83 2.41 8.80
CA GLU A 56 -46.62 2.24 7.98
C GLU A 56 -45.43 3.17 8.29
N ASP A 57 -44.20 2.65 8.17
CA ASP A 57 -43.29 3.11 7.09
C ASP A 57 -42.13 2.12 6.85
N HIS A 58 -41.83 1.88 5.58
CA HIS A 58 -40.63 1.19 5.06
C HIS A 58 -39.85 2.25 4.24
N PRO A 59 -38.60 2.04 3.78
CA PRO A 59 -37.70 0.90 3.98
C PRO A 59 -36.26 1.35 4.33
N GLN A 60 -35.35 0.41 4.58
CA GLN A 60 -34.10 0.25 3.80
C GLN A 60 -32.99 -0.48 4.58
N THR A 61 -32.55 -1.58 3.94
CA THR A 61 -31.15 -1.98 3.71
C THR A 61 -30.34 -2.64 4.83
N TYR A 62 -30.14 -3.95 4.63
CA TYR A 62 -28.90 -4.72 4.81
C TYR A 62 -28.11 -4.56 6.11
N ARG A 63 -28.49 -5.34 7.13
CA ARG A 63 -27.56 -5.76 8.21
C ARG A 63 -27.03 -7.17 7.92
N PHE A 64 -25.89 -7.25 7.23
CA PHE A 64 -25.13 -8.51 7.05
C PHE A 64 -24.08 -8.75 8.15
N TRP A 65 -24.07 -7.96 9.23
CA TRP A 65 -23.18 -8.23 10.36
C TRP A 65 -24.04 -8.32 11.62
N LYS A 66 -24.50 -9.54 11.93
CA LYS A 66 -25.02 -9.84 13.26
C LYS A 66 -23.84 -9.73 14.23
N SER A 67 -23.90 -8.70 15.05
CA SER A 67 -23.26 -8.62 16.36
C SER A 67 -23.37 -9.97 17.07
N ALA A 68 -22.20 -10.50 17.46
CA ALA A 68 -22.11 -11.71 18.28
C ALA A 68 -22.90 -11.51 19.59
N PRO A 69 -23.57 -12.56 20.11
CA PRO A 69 -24.26 -12.48 21.38
C PRO A 69 -23.26 -12.24 22.53
N PRO A 70 -23.66 -11.56 23.61
CA PRO A 70 -22.82 -11.41 24.79
C PRO A 70 -22.55 -12.80 25.38
N ALA A 71 -21.29 -13.07 25.70
CA ALA A 71 -20.86 -14.33 26.29
C ALA A 71 -21.52 -14.52 27.66
N SER A 72 -22.61 -15.28 27.71
CA SER A 72 -23.20 -15.83 28.92
C SER A 72 -22.65 -17.24 29.14
N ASP A 73 -21.58 -17.31 29.93
CA ASP A 73 -21.38 -18.24 31.06
C ASP A 73 -21.81 -19.72 30.90
N LEU A 74 -21.39 -20.40 29.83
CA LEU A 74 -21.44 -21.87 29.75
C LEU A 74 -20.04 -22.42 29.39
N GLY A 75 -19.35 -23.00 30.39
CA GLY A 75 -18.08 -23.71 30.21
C GLY A 75 -16.88 -22.79 29.96
N GLY A 76 -16.51 -21.98 30.95
CA GLY A 76 -15.51 -20.92 30.81
C GLY A 76 -14.12 -21.42 30.40
N VAL A 77 -13.74 -21.14 29.15
CA VAL A 77 -12.35 -21.23 28.70
C VAL A 77 -11.50 -20.33 29.59
N LEU A 78 -10.57 -20.92 30.33
CA LEU A 78 -9.67 -20.19 31.21
C LEU A 78 -8.53 -19.63 30.35
N CYS A 79 -8.35 -18.30 30.35
CA CYS A 79 -7.32 -17.62 29.57
C CYS A 79 -6.39 -16.79 30.47
N PRO A 80 -5.12 -16.61 30.09
CA PRO A 80 -4.20 -15.73 30.80
C PRO A 80 -4.74 -14.28 30.89
N GLN A 81 -4.26 -13.51 31.86
CA GLN A 81 -4.67 -12.11 32.00
C GLN A 81 -4.48 -11.32 30.70
N ASN A 82 -5.46 -10.49 30.34
CA ASN A 82 -5.52 -9.71 29.10
C ASN A 82 -5.69 -10.55 27.82
N PHE A 83 -6.07 -11.83 27.93
CA PHE A 83 -6.51 -12.67 26.82
C PHE A 83 -8.00 -13.03 26.98
N SER A 84 -8.65 -13.37 25.87
CA SER A 84 -10.03 -13.87 25.81
C SER A 84 -10.09 -15.11 24.92
N GLY A 85 -11.02 -16.04 25.20
CA GLY A 85 -11.20 -17.22 24.34
C GLY A 85 -11.47 -16.83 22.88
N SER A 86 -10.87 -17.57 21.94
CA SER A 86 -11.11 -17.38 20.52
C SER A 86 -12.52 -17.84 20.16
N PRO A 87 -13.30 -17.04 19.39
CA PRO A 87 -14.62 -17.46 18.91
C PRO A 87 -14.58 -18.69 18.00
N PHE A 88 -13.42 -18.98 17.39
CA PHE A 88 -13.25 -20.03 16.38
C PHE A 88 -12.61 -21.30 16.94
N ASN A 89 -11.87 -21.20 18.05
CA ASN A 89 -11.21 -22.34 18.67
C ASN A 89 -11.21 -22.18 20.21
N PRO A 90 -11.99 -22.97 20.97
CA PRO A 90 -12.05 -22.86 22.43
C PRO A 90 -10.74 -23.22 23.13
N GLU A 91 -9.78 -23.86 22.45
CA GLU A 91 -8.45 -24.19 22.99
C GLU A 91 -7.42 -23.06 22.83
N GLU A 92 -7.81 -21.96 22.17
CA GLU A 92 -6.93 -20.82 21.91
C GLU A 92 -7.46 -19.54 22.56
N CYS A 93 -6.56 -18.82 23.21
CA CYS A 93 -6.80 -17.51 23.78
C CYS A 93 -6.15 -16.43 22.89
N VAL A 94 -6.93 -15.40 22.55
CA VAL A 94 -6.51 -14.25 21.74
C VAL A 94 -6.29 -13.00 22.60
N PRO A 95 -5.33 -12.12 22.25
CA PRO A 95 -5.06 -10.92 23.04
C PRO A 95 -6.25 -9.95 23.02
N GLN A 96 -6.52 -9.31 24.16
CA GLN A 96 -7.50 -8.24 24.27
C GLN A 96 -6.93 -6.92 23.77
N CYS A 97 -7.68 -6.25 22.89
CA CYS A 97 -7.27 -4.96 22.34
C CYS A 97 -7.15 -3.89 23.44
N GLN A 98 -6.12 -3.03 23.32
CA GLN A 98 -5.79 -1.95 24.26
C GLN A 98 -5.31 -2.38 25.66
N ARG A 99 -5.19 -3.69 25.93
CA ARG A 99 -4.54 -4.23 27.13
C ARG A 99 -3.13 -4.67 26.79
N ASP A 100 -2.26 -4.74 27.78
CA ASP A 100 -0.89 -5.24 27.60
C ASP A 100 -0.91 -6.76 27.62
N ALA A 101 -1.01 -7.35 26.43
CA ALA A 101 -1.00 -8.80 26.24
C ALA A 101 0.42 -9.24 25.85
N PHE A 102 0.82 -9.04 24.59
CA PHE A 102 2.17 -9.32 24.13
C PHE A 102 3.10 -8.11 24.20
N HIS A 103 2.56 -6.88 24.18
CA HIS A 103 3.35 -5.66 24.18
C HIS A 103 2.95 -4.71 25.30
N THR A 104 3.93 -4.02 25.87
CA THR A 104 3.68 -3.05 26.94
C THR A 104 3.14 -1.72 26.41
N SER A 105 2.41 -0.98 27.23
CA SER A 105 1.87 0.34 26.88
C SER A 105 2.98 1.32 26.44
N SER A 106 4.17 1.22 27.02
CA SER A 106 5.34 2.01 26.63
C SER A 106 5.82 1.67 25.21
N GLN A 107 5.87 0.38 24.86
CA GLN A 107 6.23 -0.08 23.52
C GLN A 107 5.20 0.37 22.47
N LYS A 108 3.92 0.31 22.80
CA LYS A 108 2.83 0.79 21.92
C LYS A 108 2.93 2.28 21.65
N LYS A 109 3.10 3.11 22.69
CA LYS A 109 3.25 4.57 22.56
C LYS A 109 4.49 4.96 21.75
N THR A 110 5.60 4.25 21.97
CA THR A 110 6.83 4.44 21.20
C THR A 110 6.61 4.09 19.72
N SER A 111 5.90 2.99 19.47
CA SER A 111 5.56 2.54 18.11
C SER A 111 4.67 3.55 17.39
N GLU A 112 3.61 4.02 18.04
CA GLU A 112 2.71 5.05 17.50
C GLU A 112 3.45 6.33 17.14
N THR A 113 4.30 6.84 18.05
CA THR A 113 5.06 8.08 17.82
C THR A 113 6.03 7.94 16.65
N LEU A 114 6.72 6.80 16.57
CA LEU A 114 7.66 6.50 15.49
C LEU A 114 6.95 6.37 14.13
N ILE A 115 5.87 5.60 14.08
CA ILE A 115 5.09 5.39 12.85
C ILE A 115 4.50 6.72 12.38
N LEU A 116 3.97 7.54 13.30
CA LEU A 116 3.47 8.89 12.98
C LEU A 116 4.56 9.77 12.36
N GLY A 117 5.74 9.84 12.99
CA GLY A 117 6.84 10.65 12.49
C GLY A 117 7.33 10.20 11.10
N LEU A 118 7.54 8.89 10.93
CA LEU A 118 8.03 8.34 9.66
C LEU A 118 7.01 8.49 8.53
N SER A 119 5.73 8.21 8.80
CA SER A 119 4.66 8.33 7.80
C SER A 119 4.43 9.79 7.40
N ALA A 120 4.49 10.74 8.35
CA ALA A 120 4.39 12.17 8.04
C ALA A 120 5.54 12.65 7.14
N VAL A 121 6.79 12.27 7.45
CA VAL A 121 7.96 12.63 6.64
C VAL A 121 7.85 12.02 5.23
N CYS A 122 7.52 10.73 5.14
CA CYS A 122 7.33 10.05 3.86
C CYS A 122 6.20 10.71 3.04
N PHE A 123 5.07 11.03 3.68
CA PHE A 123 3.93 11.70 3.06
C PHE A 123 4.32 13.06 2.46
N VAL A 124 4.97 13.94 3.24
CA VAL A 124 5.34 15.28 2.76
C VAL A 124 6.30 15.22 1.57
N LEU A 125 7.32 14.36 1.65
CA LEU A 125 8.32 14.24 0.59
C LEU A 125 7.75 13.64 -0.70
N THR A 126 6.90 12.63 -0.58
CA THR A 126 6.25 12.00 -1.74
C THR A 126 5.16 12.89 -2.33
N LEU A 127 4.39 13.60 -1.50
CA LEU A 127 3.39 14.57 -1.94
C LEU A 127 4.05 15.70 -2.72
N PHE A 128 5.16 16.24 -2.21
CA PHE A 128 5.92 17.25 -2.92
C PHE A 128 6.38 16.74 -4.29
N ALA A 129 6.92 15.52 -4.37
CA ALA A 129 7.32 14.90 -5.64
C ALA A 129 6.15 14.77 -6.63
N LEU A 130 4.96 14.41 -6.14
CA LEU A 130 3.75 14.32 -6.95
C LEU A 130 3.30 15.72 -7.41
N VAL A 131 3.05 16.67 -6.52
CA VAL A 131 2.64 18.05 -6.88
C VAL A 131 3.59 18.65 -7.93
N THR A 132 4.88 18.41 -7.75
CA THR A 132 5.95 18.84 -8.63
C THR A 132 5.87 18.26 -10.04
N PHE A 133 5.35 17.04 -10.20
CA PHE A 133 5.06 16.44 -11.49
C PHE A 133 3.75 16.97 -12.08
N TRP A 134 2.72 17.13 -11.25
CA TRP A 134 1.42 17.63 -11.72
C TRP A 134 1.52 19.06 -12.27
N ALA A 135 2.40 19.87 -11.68
CA ALA A 135 2.73 21.20 -12.19
C ALA A 135 3.46 21.17 -13.55
N GLU A 136 4.26 20.13 -13.83
CA GLU A 136 5.01 20.02 -15.08
C GLU A 136 5.16 18.56 -15.56
N PRO A 137 4.12 18.01 -16.22
CA PRO A 137 4.04 16.58 -16.53
C PRO A 137 5.00 16.12 -17.63
N THR A 138 5.50 17.05 -18.46
CA THR A 138 6.46 16.77 -19.53
C THR A 138 7.88 16.51 -19.02
N ARG A 139 8.14 16.77 -17.73
CA ARG A 139 9.48 16.72 -17.14
C ARG A 139 10.04 15.31 -16.95
N PHE A 140 9.18 14.32 -16.76
CA PHE A 140 9.57 12.93 -16.49
C PHE A 140 9.11 12.01 -17.62
N GLY A 141 9.89 11.99 -18.70
CA GLY A 141 9.72 11.00 -19.76
C GLY A 141 10.17 9.60 -19.34
N TYR A 142 9.75 8.58 -20.09
CA TYR A 142 10.36 7.26 -20.01
C TYR A 142 11.86 7.37 -20.36
N PRO A 143 12.75 6.65 -19.66
CA PRO A 143 12.51 5.54 -18.71
C PRO A 143 12.34 5.95 -17.23
N GLU A 144 12.35 7.24 -16.88
CA GLU A 144 12.30 7.70 -15.48
C GLU A 144 10.88 7.85 -14.92
N ARG A 145 9.86 7.93 -15.78
CA ARG A 145 8.44 8.08 -15.41
C ARG A 145 7.93 7.11 -14.32
N PRO A 146 8.33 5.82 -14.26
CA PRO A 146 7.90 4.89 -13.20
C PRO A 146 8.14 5.36 -11.76
N VAL A 147 9.14 6.23 -11.52
CA VAL A 147 9.43 6.78 -10.19
C VAL A 147 8.24 7.58 -9.62
N LEU A 148 7.42 8.17 -10.49
CA LEU A 148 6.24 8.94 -10.07
C LEU A 148 5.15 8.05 -9.47
N PHE A 149 4.90 6.91 -10.10
CA PHE A 149 3.93 5.95 -9.60
C PHE A 149 4.45 5.25 -8.33
N LEU A 150 5.76 5.08 -8.21
CA LEU A 150 6.40 4.67 -6.95
C LEU A 150 6.12 5.68 -5.83
N CYS A 151 6.30 6.99 -6.08
CA CYS A 151 5.94 8.04 -5.12
C CYS A 151 4.44 8.04 -4.79
N LEU A 152 3.56 7.78 -5.77
CA LEU A 152 2.13 7.66 -5.55
C LEU A 152 1.80 6.52 -4.59
N CYS A 153 2.39 5.34 -4.79
CA CYS A 153 2.20 4.21 -3.89
C CYS A 153 2.61 4.54 -2.46
N TYR A 154 3.79 5.13 -2.25
CA TYR A 154 4.27 5.50 -0.92
C TYR A 154 3.50 6.66 -0.28
N ASN A 155 2.98 7.59 -1.06
CA ASN A 155 2.13 8.66 -0.56
C ASN A 155 0.84 8.08 0.04
N LEU A 156 0.13 7.25 -0.73
CA LEU A 156 -1.09 6.57 -0.28
C LEU A 156 -0.79 5.59 0.87
N PHE A 157 0.34 4.89 0.83
CA PHE A 157 0.76 3.99 1.90
C PHE A 157 0.98 4.76 3.22
N SER A 158 1.57 5.95 3.13
CA SER A 158 1.76 6.83 4.30
C SER A 158 0.44 7.37 4.84
N VAL A 159 -0.52 7.71 3.96
CA VAL A 159 -1.88 8.11 4.36
C VAL A 159 -2.56 7.00 5.17
N CYS A 160 -2.44 5.73 4.75
CA CYS A 160 -3.04 4.60 5.48
C CYS A 160 -2.56 4.52 6.94
N TYR A 161 -1.26 4.75 7.18
CA TYR A 161 -0.69 4.79 8.53
C TYR A 161 -1.14 6.02 9.32
N LEU A 162 -1.23 7.19 8.69
CA LEU A 162 -1.69 8.42 9.31
C LEU A 162 -3.16 8.32 9.74
N GLU A 163 -4.03 7.87 8.84
CA GLU A 163 -5.46 7.67 9.11
C GLU A 163 -5.64 6.72 10.29
N ARG A 164 -4.92 5.59 10.31
CA ARG A 164 -5.00 4.66 11.43
C ARG A 164 -4.74 5.34 12.76
N ILE A 165 -3.66 6.10 12.87
CA ILE A 165 -3.24 6.72 14.14
C ILE A 165 -4.24 7.80 14.56
N VAL A 166 -4.69 8.64 13.62
CA VAL A 166 -5.62 9.74 13.91
C VAL A 166 -6.98 9.20 14.37
N PHE A 167 -7.56 8.23 13.64
CA PHE A 167 -8.87 7.66 14.00
C PHE A 167 -8.79 6.74 15.23
N HIS A 168 -7.68 6.04 15.44
CA HIS A 168 -7.49 5.20 16.62
C HIS A 168 -7.49 6.01 17.93
N ASN A 169 -6.87 7.20 17.92
CA ASN A 169 -6.89 8.10 19.07
C ASN A 169 -8.30 8.60 19.40
N GLN A 170 -9.10 8.90 18.39
CA GLN A 170 -10.50 9.33 18.58
C GLN A 170 -11.37 8.19 19.12
N ALA A 171 -11.23 6.98 18.58
CA ALA A 171 -11.97 5.81 19.05
C ALA A 171 -11.60 5.41 20.49
N ARG A 172 -10.31 5.52 20.89
CA ARG A 172 -9.91 5.31 22.30
C ARG A 172 -10.65 6.26 23.25
N MET A 173 -10.71 7.55 22.90
CA MET A 173 -11.34 8.54 23.78
C MET A 173 -12.83 8.25 23.96
N HIS A 174 -13.53 7.91 22.88
CA HIS A 174 -14.95 7.62 22.92
C HIS A 174 -15.28 6.31 23.67
N ASP A 175 -14.46 5.28 23.50
CA ASP A 175 -14.69 3.95 24.10
C ASP A 175 -14.25 3.91 25.59
N VAL A 176 -13.39 4.82 26.04
CA VAL A 176 -13.12 5.02 27.50
C VAL A 176 -14.33 5.64 28.20
N GLU A 177 -15.11 6.46 27.51
CA GLU A 177 -16.27 7.16 28.05
C GLU A 177 -17.50 6.25 28.17
N LEU A 178 -17.69 5.31 27.24
CA LEU A 178 -18.83 4.40 27.20
C LEU A 178 -18.64 3.13 28.07
N GLN A 179 -17.41 2.65 28.22
CA GLN A 179 -17.15 1.26 28.63
C GLN A 179 -16.70 1.07 30.09
N GLY A 180 -17.01 2.00 31.00
CA GLY A 180 -16.72 1.85 32.44
C GLY A 180 -17.41 0.65 33.13
N ARG A 181 -18.21 -0.16 32.42
CA ARG A 181 -19.03 -1.25 33.01
C ARG A 181 -19.09 -2.58 32.24
N LEU A 182 -18.42 -2.78 31.10
CA LEU A 182 -18.51 -4.06 30.35
C LEU A 182 -17.15 -4.55 29.81
N MET A 183 -16.90 -5.86 29.92
CA MET A 183 -15.74 -6.54 29.35
C MET A 183 -15.61 -6.23 27.85
N ARG A 184 -14.45 -5.72 27.41
CA ARG A 184 -14.18 -5.48 25.99
C ARG A 184 -14.01 -6.81 25.25
N PRO A 185 -14.64 -7.01 24.08
CA PRO A 185 -14.36 -8.16 23.24
C PRO A 185 -12.88 -8.17 22.81
N GLY A 186 -12.33 -9.37 22.54
CA GLY A 186 -10.93 -9.56 22.13
C GLY A 186 -10.54 -8.74 20.89
N CYS A 187 -9.25 -8.72 20.53
CA CYS A 187 -8.83 -8.16 19.23
C CYS A 187 -9.42 -9.00 18.09
N LEU A 188 -10.64 -8.66 17.66
CA LEU A 188 -11.33 -9.29 16.55
C LEU A 188 -11.07 -8.53 15.24
N LEU A 189 -11.32 -9.20 14.14
CA LEU A 189 -11.19 -8.64 12.80
C LEU A 189 -12.26 -7.55 12.60
N THR A 190 -11.83 -6.30 12.45
CA THR A 190 -12.73 -5.16 12.20
C THR A 190 -12.63 -4.68 10.75
N PRO A 191 -13.70 -4.13 10.15
CA PRO A 191 -13.65 -3.56 8.81
C PRO A 191 -12.51 -2.56 8.57
N PRO A 192 -12.22 -1.58 9.46
CA PRO A 192 -11.07 -0.68 9.28
C PRO A 192 -9.73 -1.41 9.34
N CYS A 193 -9.60 -2.45 10.18
CA CYS A 193 -8.40 -3.28 10.22
C CYS A 193 -8.19 -3.98 8.87
N LEU A 194 -9.24 -4.61 8.34
CA LEU A 194 -9.17 -5.31 7.05
C LEU A 194 -8.86 -4.36 5.89
N ALA A 195 -9.50 -3.19 5.85
CA ALA A 195 -9.23 -2.17 4.85
C ALA A 195 -7.77 -1.70 4.89
N SER A 196 -7.24 -1.53 6.11
CA SER A 196 -5.84 -1.13 6.30
C SER A 196 -4.86 -2.19 5.79
N TYR A 197 -5.14 -3.48 6.01
CA TYR A 197 -4.37 -4.59 5.44
C TYR A 197 -4.40 -4.58 3.92
N ILE A 198 -5.60 -4.62 3.32
CA ILE A 198 -5.78 -4.67 1.86
C ILE A 198 -5.01 -3.53 1.19
N THR A 199 -5.16 -2.32 1.70
CA THR A 199 -4.59 -1.12 1.10
C THR A 199 -3.06 -1.10 1.23
N THR A 200 -2.52 -1.34 2.44
CA THR A 200 -1.06 -1.32 2.65
C THR A 200 -0.35 -2.46 1.93
N SER A 201 -0.91 -3.67 1.97
CA SER A 201 -0.39 -4.82 1.23
C SER A 201 -0.38 -4.58 -0.27
N TYR A 202 -1.51 -4.12 -0.84
CA TYR A 202 -1.60 -3.81 -2.27
C TYR A 202 -0.58 -2.73 -2.70
N LEU A 203 -0.53 -1.61 -1.99
CA LEU A 203 0.35 -0.49 -2.33
C LEU A 203 1.83 -0.84 -2.22
N SER A 204 2.21 -1.67 -1.24
CA SER A 204 3.59 -2.15 -1.08
C SER A 204 4.03 -3.02 -2.27
N LEU A 205 3.17 -3.92 -2.74
CA LEU A 205 3.44 -4.77 -3.89
C LEU A 205 3.44 -3.97 -5.19
N CYS A 206 2.53 -2.99 -5.32
CA CYS A 206 2.55 -2.05 -6.44
C CYS A 206 3.83 -1.23 -6.48
N ALA A 207 4.32 -0.78 -5.33
CA ALA A 207 5.61 -0.07 -5.24
C ALA A 207 6.76 -0.96 -5.72
N ALA A 208 6.85 -2.21 -5.25
CA ALA A 208 7.85 -3.17 -5.72
C ALA A 208 7.75 -3.42 -7.24
N SER A 209 6.53 -3.54 -7.77
CA SER A 209 6.29 -3.69 -9.22
C SER A 209 6.71 -2.46 -10.01
N TRP A 210 6.41 -1.24 -9.54
CA TRP A 210 6.86 -0.02 -10.22
C TRP A 210 8.37 0.14 -10.23
N TRP A 211 9.05 -0.29 -9.18
CA TRP A 211 10.51 -0.35 -9.16
C TRP A 211 11.07 -1.41 -10.15
N LEU A 212 10.42 -2.57 -10.26
CA LEU A 212 10.73 -3.56 -11.30
C LEU A 212 10.54 -2.97 -12.71
N ILE A 213 9.43 -2.30 -12.97
CA ILE A 213 9.15 -1.63 -14.26
C ILE A 213 10.18 -0.54 -14.55
N PHE A 214 10.61 0.22 -13.54
CA PHE A 214 11.70 1.18 -13.67
C PHE A 214 12.98 0.49 -14.17
N ALA A 215 13.41 -0.59 -13.51
CA ALA A 215 14.59 -1.36 -13.92
C ALA A 215 14.44 -1.96 -15.33
N LEU A 216 13.24 -2.47 -15.65
CA LEU A 216 12.92 -3.00 -16.98
C LEU A 216 13.00 -1.92 -18.06
N CYS A 217 12.47 -0.72 -17.83
CA CYS A 217 12.53 0.38 -18.79
C CYS A 217 13.99 0.77 -19.09
N PHE A 218 14.85 0.83 -18.07
CA PHE A 218 16.29 1.07 -18.26
C PHE A 218 16.99 -0.07 -18.98
N TYR A 219 16.62 -1.33 -18.73
CA TYR A 219 17.12 -2.48 -19.48
C TYR A 219 16.72 -2.44 -20.96
N LEU A 220 15.44 -2.18 -21.25
CA LEU A 220 14.92 -2.07 -22.62
C LEU A 220 15.58 -0.91 -23.36
N SER A 221 15.76 0.23 -22.70
CA SER A 221 16.42 1.39 -23.29
C SER A 221 17.90 1.12 -23.59
N SER A 222 18.65 0.55 -22.66
CA SER A 222 20.09 0.31 -22.82
C SER A 222 20.42 -0.88 -23.73
N HIS A 223 19.84 -2.05 -23.46
CA HIS A 223 20.21 -3.30 -24.12
C HIS A 223 19.41 -3.54 -25.39
N LYS A 224 18.11 -3.27 -25.37
CA LYS A 224 17.23 -3.46 -26.53
C LYS A 224 17.13 -2.21 -27.41
N LYS A 225 17.80 -1.11 -27.03
CA LYS A 225 17.87 0.17 -27.76
C LYS A 225 16.48 0.79 -28.00
N TRP A 226 15.54 0.60 -27.08
CA TRP A 226 14.21 1.21 -27.19
C TRP A 226 14.29 2.71 -26.93
N SER A 227 13.66 3.50 -27.81
CA SER A 227 13.49 4.95 -27.61
C SER A 227 12.45 5.23 -26.52
N SER A 228 12.47 6.45 -25.98
CA SER A 228 11.45 6.91 -25.02
C SER A 228 10.04 6.86 -25.60
N GLU A 229 9.90 7.14 -26.91
CA GLU A 229 8.62 7.05 -27.63
C GLU A 229 8.12 5.60 -27.75
N ALA A 230 9.03 4.64 -27.98
CA ALA A 230 8.67 3.22 -28.02
C ALA A 230 8.18 2.71 -26.66
N LEU A 231 8.82 3.16 -25.57
CA LEU A 231 8.37 2.87 -24.20
C LEU A 231 7.00 3.50 -23.91
N GLU A 232 6.77 4.72 -24.37
CA GLU A 232 5.50 5.43 -24.19
C GLU A 232 4.35 4.74 -24.95
N LYS A 233 4.59 4.27 -26.18
CA LYS A 233 3.61 3.46 -26.94
C LYS A 233 3.22 2.15 -26.23
N ARG A 234 4.08 1.63 -25.34
CA ARG A 234 3.84 0.42 -24.55
C ARG A 234 3.49 0.70 -23.08
N SER A 235 3.31 1.97 -22.70
CA SER A 235 3.01 2.40 -21.33
C SER A 235 1.82 1.67 -20.71
N GLY A 236 0.73 1.46 -21.48
CA GLY A 236 -0.44 0.73 -21.02
C GLY A 236 -0.13 -0.68 -20.51
N LEU A 237 0.80 -1.39 -21.16
CA LEU A 237 1.24 -2.71 -20.69
C LEU A 237 1.99 -2.62 -19.36
N PHE A 238 2.87 -1.64 -19.20
CA PHE A 238 3.58 -1.43 -17.93
C PHE A 238 2.62 -1.13 -16.78
N HIS A 239 1.56 -0.36 -17.04
CA HIS A 239 0.52 -0.10 -16.06
C HIS A 239 -0.25 -1.36 -15.66
N VAL A 240 -0.66 -2.19 -16.61
CA VAL A 240 -1.33 -3.46 -16.32
C VAL A 240 -0.42 -4.38 -15.49
N LEU A 241 0.85 -4.52 -15.89
CA LEU A 241 1.83 -5.33 -15.15
C LEU A 241 2.12 -4.80 -13.74
N ALA A 242 2.03 -3.49 -13.53
CA ALA A 242 2.31 -2.90 -12.24
C ALA A 242 1.11 -2.90 -11.29
N TRP A 243 -0.12 -2.83 -11.80
CA TRP A 243 -1.32 -2.67 -10.98
C TRP A 243 -2.14 -3.95 -10.79
N VAL A 244 -2.15 -4.86 -11.77
CA VAL A 244 -3.02 -6.05 -11.73
C VAL A 244 -2.40 -7.20 -10.93
N PRO A 245 -1.16 -7.66 -11.22
CA PRO A 245 -0.57 -8.78 -10.47
C PRO A 245 -0.49 -8.58 -8.94
N PRO A 246 -0.18 -7.36 -8.42
CA PRO A 246 -0.19 -7.09 -6.98
C PRO A 246 -1.52 -7.31 -6.24
N LEU A 247 -2.65 -7.44 -6.93
CA LEU A 247 -3.94 -7.72 -6.31
C LEU A 247 -4.03 -9.15 -5.78
N ALA A 248 -3.36 -10.10 -6.43
CA ALA A 248 -3.54 -11.52 -6.15
C ALA A 248 -3.12 -11.93 -4.73
N PRO A 249 -1.96 -11.52 -4.19
CA PRO A 249 -1.54 -12.00 -2.88
C PRO A 249 -2.42 -11.51 -1.70
N PRO A 250 -2.82 -10.23 -1.62
CA PRO A 250 -3.77 -9.79 -0.58
C PRO A 250 -5.13 -10.49 -0.69
N ILE A 251 -5.64 -10.72 -1.90
CA ILE A 251 -6.90 -11.46 -2.11
C ILE A 251 -6.74 -12.91 -1.64
N ALA A 252 -5.62 -13.56 -1.98
CA ALA A 252 -5.34 -14.93 -1.54
C ALA A 252 -5.30 -15.03 0.00
N ALA A 253 -4.71 -14.06 0.69
CA ALA A 253 -4.69 -14.04 2.15
C ALA A 253 -6.09 -13.94 2.78
N LEU A 254 -6.99 -13.18 2.15
CA LEU A 254 -8.39 -13.06 2.57
C LEU A 254 -9.14 -14.38 2.35
N LEU A 255 -9.01 -14.97 1.16
CA LEU A 255 -9.68 -16.23 0.82
C LEU A 255 -9.20 -17.41 1.67
N LEU A 256 -7.95 -17.36 2.13
CA LEU A 256 -7.36 -18.37 3.01
C LEU A 256 -7.54 -18.05 4.51
N GLU A 257 -8.26 -16.97 4.83
CA GLU A 257 -8.55 -16.52 6.21
C GLU A 257 -7.29 -16.40 7.08
N LYS A 258 -6.16 -16.00 6.46
CA LYS A 258 -4.86 -15.87 7.14
C LYS A 258 -4.60 -14.47 7.70
N VAL A 259 -5.55 -13.55 7.58
CA VAL A 259 -5.43 -12.18 8.07
C VAL A 259 -5.65 -12.15 9.58
N ARG A 260 -4.67 -11.63 10.32
CA ARG A 260 -4.70 -11.52 11.77
C ARG A 260 -4.56 -10.05 12.22
N PRO A 261 -5.24 -9.62 13.29
CA PRO A 261 -5.07 -8.30 13.86
C PRO A 261 -3.77 -8.21 14.69
N SER A 262 -3.05 -7.11 14.57
CA SER A 262 -1.85 -6.82 15.36
C SER A 262 -2.20 -5.93 16.56
N GLU A 263 -1.88 -6.38 17.77
CA GLU A 263 -2.00 -5.59 19.01
C GLU A 263 -1.12 -4.33 18.98
N LEU A 264 0.11 -4.44 18.44
CA LEU A 264 1.12 -3.37 18.50
C LEU A 264 0.77 -2.16 17.63
N THR A 265 0.30 -2.42 16.41
CA THR A 265 0.03 -1.37 15.42
C THR A 265 -1.46 -1.07 15.29
N GLY A 266 -2.31 -1.97 15.80
CA GLY A 266 -3.73 -1.97 15.56
C GLY A 266 -4.11 -2.23 14.09
N MET A 267 -3.16 -2.61 13.23
CA MET A 267 -3.40 -2.91 11.82
C MET A 267 -3.57 -4.42 11.63
N CYS A 268 -4.15 -4.82 10.51
CA CYS A 268 -4.22 -6.24 10.15
C CYS A 268 -3.01 -6.63 9.30
N TYR A 269 -2.57 -7.87 9.42
CA TYR A 269 -1.40 -8.41 8.73
C TYR A 269 -1.62 -9.89 8.39
N ALA A 270 -0.92 -10.38 7.35
CA ALA A 270 -0.91 -11.80 7.00
C ALA A 270 0.51 -12.20 6.57
N PRO A 271 1.22 -13.04 7.35
CA PRO A 271 2.61 -13.38 7.07
C PRO A 271 2.78 -14.17 5.78
N GLY A 272 3.79 -13.79 4.99
CA GLY A 272 4.25 -14.51 3.81
C GLY A 272 3.53 -14.11 2.52
N PHE A 273 2.36 -13.49 2.60
CA PHE A 273 1.56 -13.11 1.42
C PHE A 273 2.10 -11.89 0.70
N VAL A 274 2.70 -10.93 1.41
CA VAL A 274 3.28 -9.73 0.79
C VAL A 274 4.78 -9.90 0.58
N GLU A 275 5.42 -10.57 1.52
CA GLU A 275 6.86 -10.68 1.69
C GLU A 275 7.47 -11.55 0.59
N LEU A 276 6.87 -12.72 0.32
CA LEU A 276 7.37 -13.64 -0.71
C LEU A 276 7.24 -13.04 -2.12
N PRO A 277 6.08 -12.51 -2.55
CA PRO A 277 5.99 -11.86 -3.86
C PRO A 277 6.86 -10.61 -3.96
N ALA A 278 6.94 -9.80 -2.90
CA ALA A 278 7.83 -8.63 -2.89
C ALA A 278 9.30 -9.04 -3.09
N LEU A 279 9.77 -10.09 -2.40
CA LEU A 279 11.13 -10.60 -2.57
C LEU A 279 11.40 -11.05 -4.01
N ILE A 280 10.46 -11.77 -4.64
CA ILE A 280 10.57 -12.20 -6.04
C ILE A 280 10.67 -10.98 -6.97
N LEU A 281 9.80 -9.99 -6.78
CA LEU A 281 9.82 -8.74 -7.58
C LEU A 281 11.15 -7.98 -7.40
N LEU A 282 11.67 -7.90 -6.17
CA LEU A 282 12.93 -7.24 -5.85
C LEU A 282 14.13 -7.96 -6.49
N LEU A 283 14.17 -9.30 -6.43
CA LEU A 283 15.22 -10.09 -7.07
C LEU A 283 15.18 -9.96 -8.60
N LEU A 284 13.99 -9.97 -9.19
CA LEU A 284 13.81 -9.79 -10.63
C LEU A 284 14.21 -8.37 -11.07
N GLY A 285 13.85 -7.34 -10.30
CA GLY A 285 14.26 -5.96 -10.61
C GLY A 285 15.76 -5.75 -10.39
N LEU A 286 16.38 -6.42 -9.42
CA LEU A 286 17.83 -6.43 -9.24
C LEU A 286 18.52 -7.06 -10.46
N TYR A 287 18.01 -8.20 -10.95
CA TYR A 287 18.49 -8.83 -12.17
C TYR A 287 18.48 -7.85 -13.35
N PHE A 288 17.36 -7.15 -13.61
CA PHE A 288 17.28 -6.17 -14.69
C PHE A 288 18.21 -4.97 -14.46
N THR A 289 18.37 -4.52 -13.20
CA THR A 289 19.29 -3.44 -12.84
C THR A 289 20.75 -3.80 -13.16
N LEU A 290 21.16 -5.03 -12.85
CA LEU A 290 22.49 -5.53 -13.18
C LEU A 290 22.70 -5.67 -14.70
N ARG A 291 21.69 -6.13 -15.43
CA ARG A 291 21.76 -6.26 -16.90
C ARG A 291 21.82 -4.88 -17.59
N ALA A 292 20.99 -3.93 -17.15
CA ALA A 292 20.98 -2.56 -17.64
C ALA A 292 22.30 -1.84 -17.36
N SER A 293 22.82 -1.95 -16.13
CA SER A 293 24.08 -1.30 -15.75
C SER A 293 25.28 -1.86 -16.53
N ARG A 294 25.36 -3.18 -16.73
CA ARG A 294 26.38 -3.81 -17.60
C ARG A 294 26.26 -3.35 -19.05
N SER A 295 25.03 -3.26 -19.58
CA SER A 295 24.80 -2.77 -20.94
C SER A 295 25.24 -1.31 -21.11
N LEU A 296 24.93 -0.44 -20.14
CA LEU A 296 25.39 0.95 -20.14
C LEU A 296 26.92 1.07 -19.99
N LEU A 297 27.54 0.19 -19.22
CA LEU A 297 29.01 0.12 -19.12
C LEU A 297 29.64 -0.30 -20.44
N PHE A 298 29.11 -1.33 -21.09
CA PHE A 298 29.59 -1.78 -22.39
C PHE A 298 29.51 -0.64 -23.44
N LEU A 299 28.37 0.06 -23.51
CA LEU A 299 28.20 1.21 -24.40
C LEU A 299 29.20 2.34 -24.08
N GLN A 300 29.42 2.63 -22.80
CA GLN A 300 30.40 3.63 -22.39
C GLN A 300 31.83 3.24 -22.81
N LEU A 301 32.21 1.96 -22.69
CA LEU A 301 33.55 1.48 -23.04
C LEU A 301 33.79 1.47 -24.56
N GLN A 302 32.77 1.23 -25.37
CA GLN A 302 32.89 1.27 -26.85
C GLN A 302 33.02 2.70 -27.40
N LEU A 303 32.53 3.70 -26.66
CA LEU A 303 32.64 5.11 -27.07
C LEU A 303 34.01 5.66 -26.66
N GLN A 304 34.74 6.22 -27.62
CA GLN A 304 35.93 7.06 -27.37
C GLN A 304 35.60 8.15 -26.33
N PRO A 305 36.59 8.66 -25.57
CA PRO A 305 36.43 9.68 -24.52
C PRO A 305 35.93 11.01 -25.11
N THR A 306 34.65 11.02 -25.44
CA THR A 306 33.87 12.10 -26.04
C THR A 306 32.82 12.54 -25.03
N LEU A 307 32.11 13.64 -25.31
CA LEU A 307 31.00 14.09 -24.48
C LEU A 307 29.92 13.01 -24.26
N ALA A 308 29.76 12.06 -25.19
CA ALA A 308 28.83 10.95 -25.05
C ALA A 308 29.24 9.97 -23.93
N HIS A 309 30.54 9.69 -23.79
CA HIS A 309 31.08 8.82 -22.75
C HIS A 309 30.72 9.32 -21.34
N HIS A 310 30.91 10.62 -21.08
CA HIS A 310 30.57 11.24 -19.80
C HIS A 310 29.06 11.20 -19.52
N ARG A 311 28.21 11.41 -20.53
CA ARG A 311 26.74 11.36 -20.38
C ARG A 311 26.24 9.97 -19.99
N PHE A 312 26.69 8.90 -20.67
CA PHE A 312 26.28 7.53 -20.33
C PHE A 312 26.75 7.13 -18.93
N GLY A 313 27.97 7.55 -18.53
CA GLY A 313 28.47 7.36 -17.17
C GLY A 313 27.58 8.03 -16.10
N GLN A 314 27.14 9.26 -16.36
CA GLN A 314 26.23 9.98 -15.45
C GLN A 314 24.85 9.32 -15.35
N ILE A 315 24.28 8.89 -16.49
CA ILE A 315 23.00 8.19 -16.53
C ILE A 315 23.10 6.86 -15.76
N ARG A 316 24.15 6.07 -16.00
CA ARG A 316 24.38 4.81 -15.27
C ARG A 316 24.52 5.04 -13.78
N LYS A 317 25.38 5.98 -13.35
CA LYS A 317 25.59 6.29 -11.93
C LYS A 317 24.28 6.68 -11.26
N ARG A 318 23.49 7.53 -11.91
CA ARG A 318 22.21 8.00 -11.41
C ARG A 318 21.19 6.87 -11.28
N PHE A 319 21.07 6.03 -12.31
CA PHE A 319 20.21 4.85 -12.32
C PHE A 319 20.56 3.86 -11.21
N VAL A 320 21.85 3.49 -11.10
CA VAL A 320 22.32 2.52 -10.09
C VAL A 320 22.13 3.07 -8.68
N LEU A 321 22.46 4.35 -8.45
CA LEU A 321 22.29 4.98 -7.14
C LEU A 321 20.83 4.96 -6.69
N PHE A 322 19.90 5.39 -7.53
CA PHE A 322 18.47 5.31 -7.21
C PHE A 322 17.99 3.88 -6.97
N SER A 323 18.42 2.94 -7.82
CA SER A 323 18.02 1.53 -7.70
C SER A 323 18.47 0.93 -6.37
N LEU A 324 19.70 1.21 -5.94
CA LEU A 324 20.23 0.76 -4.65
C LEU A 324 19.56 1.47 -3.46
N LEU A 325 19.31 2.78 -3.57
CA LEU A 325 18.61 3.55 -2.53
C LEU A 325 17.21 2.99 -2.24
N TYR A 326 16.55 2.41 -3.23
CA TYR A 326 15.28 1.72 -3.04
C TYR A 326 15.45 0.26 -2.59
N PHE A 327 16.31 -0.50 -3.27
CA PHE A 327 16.46 -1.94 -3.07
C PHE A 327 16.92 -2.30 -1.66
N VAL A 328 17.92 -1.59 -1.13
CA VAL A 328 18.52 -1.89 0.18
C VAL A 328 17.50 -1.78 1.33
N PRO A 329 16.81 -0.64 1.55
CA PRO A 329 15.84 -0.55 2.64
C PRO A 329 14.64 -1.48 2.40
N THR A 330 14.13 -1.58 1.16
CA THR A 330 12.95 -2.43 0.91
C THR A 330 13.25 -3.91 1.18
N THR A 331 14.43 -4.40 0.75
CA THR A 331 14.85 -5.78 1.04
C THR A 331 15.08 -6.00 2.52
N ALA A 332 15.71 -5.04 3.23
CA ALA A 332 15.88 -5.13 4.67
C ALA A 332 14.53 -5.20 5.41
N GLY A 333 13.53 -4.42 4.98
CA GLY A 333 12.17 -4.48 5.53
C GLY A 333 11.47 -5.81 5.27
N VAL A 334 11.59 -6.36 4.06
CA VAL A 334 11.02 -7.69 3.71
C VAL A 334 11.70 -8.81 4.50
N VAL A 335 13.02 -8.79 4.63
CA VAL A 335 13.76 -9.78 5.43
C VAL A 335 13.41 -9.66 6.90
N ALA A 336 13.31 -8.44 7.44
CA ALA A 336 12.86 -8.23 8.82
C ALA A 336 11.45 -8.80 9.05
N ALA A 337 10.53 -8.63 8.08
CA ALA A 337 9.18 -9.19 8.15
C ALA A 337 9.15 -10.72 8.14
N LEU A 338 10.02 -11.36 7.34
CA LEU A 338 10.13 -12.82 7.28
C LEU A 338 10.78 -13.41 8.54
N CYS A 339 11.68 -12.68 9.18
CA CYS A 339 12.33 -13.08 10.42
C CYS A 339 11.50 -12.76 11.68
N GLU A 340 10.44 -11.96 11.54
CA GLU A 340 9.56 -11.58 12.65
C GLU A 340 8.78 -12.81 13.14
N ARG A 341 8.90 -13.11 14.44
CA ARG A 341 8.11 -14.18 15.06
C ARG A 341 6.74 -13.63 15.39
N TYR A 342 5.70 -14.23 14.79
CA TYR A 342 4.31 -13.91 15.07
C TYR A 342 3.77 -14.89 16.12
N ALA A 343 3.30 -14.34 17.24
CA ALA A 343 2.54 -15.08 18.24
C ALA A 343 1.13 -14.50 18.24
N ASP A 344 0.18 -15.23 17.67
CA ASP A 344 -1.19 -14.73 17.46
C ASP A 344 -2.19 -15.28 18.47
N SER A 345 -1.85 -16.37 19.15
CA SER A 345 -2.65 -16.99 20.20
C SER A 345 -1.77 -17.68 21.23
N VAL A 346 -2.33 -17.88 22.42
CA VAL A 346 -1.76 -18.65 23.53
C VAL A 346 -2.72 -19.79 23.82
N PRO A 347 -2.24 -21.00 24.17
CA PRO A 347 -3.14 -22.09 24.56
C PRO A 347 -4.01 -21.70 25.76
N SER A 348 -5.23 -22.23 25.80
CA SER A 348 -6.11 -22.13 26.97
C SER A 348 -5.50 -22.82 28.19
N CYS A 349 -5.78 -22.29 29.37
CA CYS A 349 -5.27 -22.82 30.63
C CYS A 349 -6.14 -23.99 31.11
N SER A 350 -5.48 -25.07 31.56
CA SER A 350 -6.16 -26.19 32.21
C SER A 350 -6.45 -25.92 33.68
N THR A 351 -5.59 -25.15 34.35
CA THR A 351 -5.76 -24.76 35.76
C THR A 351 -5.44 -23.27 35.96
N PRO A 352 -5.99 -22.62 37.02
CA PRO A 352 -5.64 -21.24 37.37
C PRO A 352 -4.15 -21.02 37.67
N ASP A 353 -3.47 -22.03 38.22
CA ASP A 353 -2.06 -21.96 38.58
C ASP A 353 -1.13 -22.02 37.36
N ASP A 354 -1.57 -22.67 36.27
CA ASP A 354 -0.86 -22.74 34.99
C ASP A 354 -1.07 -21.48 34.12
N CYS A 355 -1.92 -20.55 34.56
CA CYS A 355 -2.41 -19.44 33.75
C CYS A 355 -1.51 -18.19 33.82
N LEU A 356 -0.20 -18.40 33.71
CA LEU A 356 0.79 -17.33 33.70
C LEU A 356 0.71 -16.51 32.41
N SER A 357 0.89 -15.20 32.54
CA SER A 357 0.95 -14.32 31.37
C SER A 357 2.18 -14.65 30.53
N PRO A 358 2.05 -14.72 29.19
CA PRO A 358 3.17 -14.99 28.31
C PRO A 358 4.25 -13.91 28.46
N THR A 359 5.50 -14.27 28.18
CA THR A 359 6.60 -13.30 28.19
C THR A 359 6.34 -12.20 27.15
N PRO A 360 6.55 -10.92 27.50
CA PRO A 360 6.29 -9.83 26.58
C PRO A 360 7.19 -9.94 25.35
N LEU A 361 6.60 -9.85 24.16
CA LEU A 361 7.33 -9.83 22.91
C LEU A 361 7.99 -8.46 22.70
N SER A 362 9.19 -8.49 22.14
CA SER A 362 9.88 -7.28 21.73
C SER A 362 9.15 -6.64 20.54
N ALA A 363 8.83 -5.35 20.62
CA ALA A 363 8.25 -4.58 19.52
C ALA A 363 9.28 -4.23 18.41
N TRP A 364 10.58 -4.44 18.66
CA TRP A 364 11.64 -4.03 17.75
C TRP A 364 11.59 -4.64 16.35
N PRO A 365 11.29 -5.95 16.15
CA PRO A 365 11.20 -6.54 14.81
C PRO A 365 10.15 -5.84 13.93
N ALA A 366 8.96 -5.62 14.47
CA ALA A 366 7.88 -4.88 13.80
C ALA A 366 8.31 -3.45 13.45
N LEU A 367 8.97 -2.76 14.37
CA LEU A 367 9.43 -1.39 14.18
C LEU A 367 10.53 -1.28 13.12
N VAL A 368 11.47 -2.22 13.11
CA VAL A 368 12.53 -2.29 12.09
C VAL A 368 11.91 -2.51 10.71
N ARG A 369 10.94 -3.43 10.60
CA ARG A 369 10.19 -3.66 9.36
C ARG A 369 9.51 -2.39 8.86
N ILE A 370 8.73 -1.73 9.72
CA ILE A 370 7.98 -0.52 9.34
C ILE A 370 8.94 0.64 9.01
N PHE A 371 10.02 0.78 9.78
CA PHE A 371 11.06 1.78 9.52
C PHE A 371 11.61 1.62 8.09
N PHE A 372 12.05 0.43 7.73
CA PHE A 372 12.62 0.18 6.41
C PHE A 372 11.59 0.32 5.27
N GLN A 373 10.34 -0.06 5.51
CA GLN A 373 9.26 0.16 4.54
C GLN A 373 9.03 1.66 4.26
N LEU A 374 8.98 2.51 5.30
CA LEU A 374 8.76 3.96 5.13
C LEU A 374 10.01 4.70 4.64
N VAL A 375 11.21 4.22 4.98
CA VAL A 375 12.49 4.78 4.50
C VAL A 375 12.60 4.61 2.98
N GLY A 376 12.15 3.50 2.40
CA GLY A 376 12.14 3.31 0.94
C GLY A 376 11.37 4.42 0.20
N GLY A 377 10.18 4.78 0.69
CA GLY A 377 9.39 5.91 0.17
C GLY A 377 10.04 7.27 0.41
N THR A 378 10.57 7.49 1.61
CA THR A 378 11.26 8.73 2.01
C THR A 378 12.46 9.03 1.10
N LEU A 379 13.33 8.04 0.87
CA LEU A 379 14.50 8.17 -0.01
C LEU A 379 14.09 8.41 -1.46
N THR A 380 13.01 7.77 -1.91
CA THR A 380 12.45 8.00 -3.25
C THR A 380 11.97 9.44 -3.41
N GLY A 381 11.24 9.99 -2.43
CA GLY A 381 10.81 11.39 -2.43
C GLY A 381 11.99 12.37 -2.38
N LEU A 382 12.97 12.12 -1.50
CA LEU A 382 14.21 12.91 -1.40
C LEU A 382 15.00 12.91 -2.71
N TRP A 383 15.07 11.78 -3.40
CA TRP A 383 15.74 11.69 -4.69
C TRP A 383 15.14 12.64 -5.72
N VAL A 384 13.80 12.68 -5.82
CA VAL A 384 13.09 13.60 -6.72
C VAL A 384 13.36 15.06 -6.32
N TRP A 385 13.41 15.35 -5.02
CA TRP A 385 13.72 16.69 -4.52
C TRP A 385 15.16 17.11 -4.82
N SER A 386 16.16 16.27 -4.54
CA SER A 386 17.58 16.56 -4.78
C SER A 386 17.86 16.92 -6.24
N ARG A 387 17.15 16.29 -7.18
CA ARG A 387 17.21 16.65 -8.60
C ARG A 387 16.73 18.08 -8.85
N LYS A 388 15.62 18.49 -8.23
CA LYS A 388 15.05 19.84 -8.37
C LYS A 388 15.97 20.90 -7.77
N THR A 389 16.50 20.65 -6.57
CA THR A 389 17.44 21.58 -5.91
C THR A 389 18.72 21.76 -6.71
N CYS A 390 19.27 20.67 -7.26
CA CYS A 390 20.47 20.72 -8.09
C CYS A 390 20.23 21.43 -9.43
N GLU A 391 19.09 21.18 -10.10
CA GLU A 391 18.75 21.85 -11.37
C GLU A 391 18.46 23.35 -11.15
N SER A 392 17.76 23.73 -10.08
CA SER A 392 17.50 25.13 -9.72
C SER A 392 18.80 25.89 -9.39
N TYR A 393 19.68 25.29 -8.60
CA TYR A 393 20.98 25.88 -8.26
C TYR A 393 21.88 26.03 -9.49
N ARG A 394 21.90 25.04 -10.39
CA ARG A 394 22.64 25.11 -11.64
C ARG A 394 22.11 26.19 -12.59
N ASN A 395 20.79 26.37 -12.66
CA ASN A 395 20.20 27.43 -13.49
C ASN A 395 20.52 28.84 -12.93
N ARG A 396 20.58 28.99 -11.59
CA ARG A 396 20.99 30.25 -10.96
C ARG A 396 22.48 30.56 -11.13
N LEU A 397 23.35 29.54 -11.02
CA LEU A 397 24.78 29.71 -11.28
C LEU A 397 25.11 29.93 -12.76
N GLY A 398 24.37 29.26 -13.67
CA GLY A 398 24.49 29.50 -15.11
C GLY A 398 23.98 30.87 -15.55
N ALA A 399 22.97 31.42 -14.87
CA ALA A 399 22.52 32.80 -15.07
C ALA A 399 23.47 33.85 -14.46
N SER A 400 24.31 33.47 -13.49
CA SER A 400 25.29 34.36 -12.86
C SER A 400 26.69 34.27 -13.50
N GLY A 401 26.85 33.50 -14.58
CA GLY A 401 28.13 33.16 -15.19
C GLY A 401 28.34 33.74 -16.59
N THR A 402 28.10 35.04 -16.79
CA THR A 402 28.74 35.83 -17.86
C THR A 402 28.96 37.26 -17.37
N PRO A 403 30.16 37.62 -16.89
CA PRO A 403 30.61 39.00 -16.95
C PRO A 403 31.07 39.22 -18.39
N THR A 404 30.18 39.70 -19.26
CA THR A 404 30.61 40.34 -20.51
C THR A 404 31.36 41.61 -20.14
N SER A 405 32.68 41.51 -20.08
CA SER A 405 33.57 42.66 -20.12
C SER A 405 33.34 43.41 -21.44
N SER A 406 32.59 44.51 -21.38
CA SER A 406 32.61 45.53 -22.41
C SER A 406 32.61 46.91 -21.75
N LEU A 407 33.83 47.36 -21.43
CA LEU A 407 34.13 48.77 -21.23
C LEU A 407 34.44 49.36 -22.61
N MET A 408 33.52 50.14 -23.17
CA MET A 408 33.77 51.44 -23.80
C MET A 408 32.50 51.97 -24.50
N ASN A 409 32.07 53.15 -24.07
CA ASN A 409 31.51 54.28 -24.83
C ASN A 409 30.41 54.00 -25.87
N GLN A 410 29.17 54.48 -25.65
CA GLN A 410 28.74 55.87 -25.83
C GLN A 410 27.20 56.00 -25.71
N SER A 411 26.80 57.19 -25.29
CA SER A 411 25.46 57.79 -25.19
C SER A 411 24.43 57.47 -26.29
N LYS A 412 23.18 57.18 -25.91
CA LYS A 412 21.99 58.03 -26.13
C LYS A 412 20.70 57.34 -25.70
N ALA A 413 19.83 58.13 -25.06
CA ALA A 413 18.47 57.78 -24.68
C ALA A 413 17.50 57.76 -25.88
N ALA A 414 16.49 56.90 -25.84
CA ALA A 414 15.10 57.22 -26.21
C ALA A 414 14.17 56.01 -25.97
N ALA A 415 12.95 56.33 -25.54
CA ALA A 415 11.89 55.42 -25.13
C ALA A 415 11.01 54.90 -26.30
N ALA A 416 10.12 53.97 -25.95
CA ALA A 416 8.76 53.74 -26.47
C ALA A 416 8.49 52.55 -27.44
N LEU A 417 7.85 51.53 -26.84
CA LEU A 417 6.64 50.78 -27.25
C LEU A 417 6.58 49.93 -28.55
N PRO A 418 5.65 48.93 -28.59
CA PRO A 418 5.78 47.67 -29.34
C PRO A 418 4.78 47.54 -30.51
N LYS A 419 4.96 46.54 -31.40
CA LYS A 419 3.86 45.83 -32.10
C LYS A 419 4.30 44.62 -32.96
N LYS A 420 3.68 43.48 -32.64
CA LYS A 420 2.95 42.48 -33.46
C LYS A 420 3.43 42.07 -34.88
N HIS A 421 3.54 40.73 -35.01
CA HIS A 421 3.11 39.82 -36.10
C HIS A 421 3.38 40.14 -37.58
N LEU A 422 4.10 39.23 -38.26
CA LEU A 422 3.72 38.77 -39.61
C LEU A 422 4.41 37.42 -39.98
N TYR A 423 3.59 36.51 -40.50
CA TYR A 423 3.94 35.24 -41.15
C TYR A 423 4.31 35.51 -42.61
N THR A 424 5.39 34.91 -43.16
CA THR A 424 5.49 34.56 -44.59
C THR A 424 6.38 33.34 -44.82
N SER A 425 5.91 32.45 -45.69
CA SER A 425 6.54 31.22 -46.20
C SER A 425 7.61 31.50 -47.28
N GLY A 426 8.67 30.69 -47.35
CA GLY A 426 9.64 30.72 -48.46
C GLY A 426 10.91 29.88 -48.20
N LYS A 427 11.27 29.02 -49.17
CA LYS A 427 12.24 27.91 -49.10
C LYS A 427 13.73 28.32 -49.08
N SER A 428 14.53 27.42 -48.48
CA SER A 428 15.94 27.05 -48.79
C SER A 428 17.06 28.05 -48.48
N MET A 429 17.82 27.79 -47.40
CA MET A 429 19.29 27.68 -47.37
C MET A 429 19.79 27.42 -45.93
N LEU A 430 20.56 26.34 -45.71
CA LEU A 430 21.53 26.23 -44.61
C LEU A 430 22.85 26.93 -45.05
N PRO A 431 23.84 27.18 -44.16
CA PRO A 431 23.87 26.97 -42.71
C PRO A 431 24.36 28.21 -41.94
N THR A 432 23.96 28.42 -40.68
CA THR A 432 24.83 28.96 -39.61
C THR A 432 24.13 28.99 -38.25
N GLY A 433 24.94 28.93 -37.20
CA GLY A 433 24.58 28.57 -35.83
C GLY A 433 23.47 29.38 -35.17
N GLY A 434 22.60 28.66 -34.46
CA GLY A 434 21.61 29.19 -33.54
C GLY A 434 21.22 28.10 -32.54
N ILE A 435 21.42 28.37 -31.26
CA ILE A 435 21.20 27.46 -30.13
C ILE A 435 19.70 27.14 -30.03
N THR A 436 19.31 25.93 -30.44
CA THR A 436 17.99 25.34 -30.15
C THR A 436 18.00 24.60 -28.80
N PRO A 437 16.86 24.52 -28.10
CA PRO A 437 16.80 24.14 -26.69
C PRO A 437 17.21 22.69 -26.47
N LEU A 438 18.04 22.48 -25.45
CA LEU A 438 18.45 21.18 -24.90
C LEU A 438 17.25 20.43 -24.33
N TYR A 439 16.40 19.81 -25.15
CA TYR A 439 15.65 18.58 -24.81
C TYR A 439 14.93 18.08 -26.07
N ALA A 440 15.67 17.40 -26.94
CA ALA A 440 15.10 16.60 -28.01
C ALA A 440 15.67 15.18 -27.89
N ALA A 441 14.75 14.24 -27.68
CA ALA A 441 14.82 12.81 -27.97
C ALA A 441 16.15 12.08 -27.72
N ILE A 442 16.08 11.04 -26.89
CA ILE A 442 17.01 9.91 -26.97
C ILE A 442 16.81 9.27 -28.36
N SER A 443 17.55 9.75 -29.36
CA SER A 443 17.60 9.15 -30.68
C SER A 443 18.74 8.13 -30.67
N PHE A 444 18.37 6.86 -30.45
CA PHE A 444 19.27 5.71 -30.64
C PHE A 444 19.63 5.47 -32.13
N HIS A 445 19.21 6.34 -33.05
CA HIS A 445 19.47 6.21 -34.49
C HIS A 445 20.94 6.37 -34.90
N ASN A 446 21.79 6.92 -34.04
CA ASN A 446 23.20 7.14 -34.36
C ASN A 446 24.15 6.20 -33.61
N VAL A 447 23.70 4.97 -33.30
CA VAL A 447 24.64 3.88 -33.01
C VAL A 447 24.98 3.23 -34.34
N PRO A 448 26.19 3.40 -34.90
CA PRO A 448 26.56 2.69 -36.12
C PRO A 448 26.37 1.19 -35.88
N VAL A 449 25.53 0.58 -36.71
CA VAL A 449 25.43 -0.87 -36.81
C VAL A 449 26.76 -1.33 -37.41
N TYR A 450 27.66 -1.82 -36.57
CA TYR A 450 28.88 -2.45 -37.05
C TYR A 450 28.46 -3.74 -37.78
N ASN A 451 28.50 -3.71 -39.10
CA ASN A 451 28.27 -4.87 -39.96
C ASN A 451 29.56 -5.70 -39.94
N PRO A 452 29.57 -6.92 -39.38
CA PRO A 452 30.80 -7.72 -39.27
C PRO A 452 31.36 -8.23 -40.62
N ASN A 453 30.70 -7.94 -41.74
CA ASN A 453 31.10 -8.45 -43.07
C ASN A 453 31.66 -7.39 -44.03
N GLN A 454 32.00 -6.18 -43.57
CA GLN A 454 32.49 -5.12 -44.48
C GLN A 454 34.02 -4.90 -44.44
N SER A 455 34.77 -5.99 -44.30
CA SER A 455 36.23 -6.02 -44.52
C SER A 455 36.61 -7.17 -45.45
N ARG A 456 36.23 -7.03 -46.74
CA ARG A 456 36.84 -7.65 -47.92
C ARG A 456 36.09 -7.16 -49.16
N VAL A 457 36.56 -6.07 -49.75
CA VAL A 457 36.97 -5.92 -51.16
C VAL A 457 37.92 -4.74 -51.21
#